data_AF-A0A3D3R2H3-F1
#
_entry.id   AF-A0A3D3R2H3-F1
#
_cell.length_a   1.000
_cell.length_b   1.000
_cell.length_c   1.000
_cell.angle_alpha   90.00
_cell.angle_beta   90.00
_cell.angle_gamma   90.00
#
_symmetry.space_group_name_H-M   'P 1'
#
loop_
_entity.id
_entity.type
_entity.pdbx_description
1 polymer ?
#
loop_
_entity_poly.entity_id
_entity_poly.type
_entity_poly.pdbx_seq_one_letter_code
_entity_poly.pdbx_strand_id
1 'polypeptide(L)'
;MIWQLRALLKGVDLAGKEPVGIAEAELQSLASQLKQSKYIVFFTGPDFKQGLLAHRKLEALSLLVKEIQSERRCHAITVPNTSETKGAEHVLAWQTGYAATVNFASGFPRYSPGEYQATRLLEQSQVDLCILTGGNPLAGLSDKAIKNLKQVASILAGPVSLPDFQPDVFLPTGITGIHFPGSMYRYDGTPLPLRGFLPTVQNSEADVLKQISQSL
;
A
#
# COMPACT_ATOMS: atom_id res chain seq x y z
N MET A 1 -14.37 -16.09 8.82
CA MET A 1 -13.63 -16.88 7.82
C MET A 1 -12.20 -17.28 8.23
N ILE A 2 -11.15 -16.44 8.16
CA ILE A 2 -9.74 -16.90 8.34
C ILE A 2 -9.49 -17.56 9.71
N TRP A 3 -10.07 -17.02 10.78
CA TRP A 3 -10.02 -17.63 12.10
C TRP A 3 -10.65 -19.04 12.15
N GLN A 4 -11.75 -19.25 11.42
CA GLN A 4 -12.42 -20.55 11.33
C GLN A 4 -11.60 -21.53 10.49
N LEU A 5 -10.98 -21.06 9.40
CA LEU A 5 -10.05 -21.87 8.61
C LEU A 5 -8.88 -22.37 9.46
N ARG A 6 -8.31 -21.53 10.32
CA ARG A 6 -7.27 -21.93 11.28
C ARG A 6 -7.76 -23.00 12.26
N ALA A 7 -8.98 -22.86 12.79
CA ALA A 7 -9.57 -23.87 13.67
C ALA A 7 -9.70 -25.23 12.97
N LEU A 8 -10.24 -25.27 11.74
CA LEU A 8 -10.37 -26.50 10.95
C LEU A 8 -9.02 -27.16 10.63
N LEU A 9 -7.99 -26.37 10.33
CA LEU A 9 -6.65 -26.90 10.10
C LEU A 9 -6.06 -27.54 11.36
N LYS A 10 -6.40 -27.03 12.55
CA LYS A 10 -6.01 -27.60 13.85
C LYS A 10 -6.92 -28.72 14.34
N GLY A 11 -7.99 -29.06 13.62
CA GLY A 11 -8.98 -30.04 14.07
C GLY A 11 -9.81 -29.56 15.27
N VAL A 12 -9.97 -28.25 15.44
CA VAL A 12 -10.86 -27.67 16.44
C VAL A 12 -12.24 -27.52 15.82
N ASP A 13 -13.26 -28.11 16.46
CA ASP A 13 -14.64 -28.02 16.03
C ASP A 13 -15.14 -26.57 16.07
N LEU A 14 -15.86 -26.17 15.03
CA LEU A 14 -16.45 -24.83 14.93
C LEU A 14 -17.72 -24.78 15.79
N ALA A 15 -17.63 -24.15 16.96
CA ALA A 15 -18.82 -23.87 17.77
C ALA A 15 -19.57 -22.64 17.23
N GLY A 16 -20.84 -22.77 16.82
CA GLY A 16 -21.74 -21.64 16.52
C GLY A 16 -22.45 -21.69 15.16
N LYS A 17 -23.01 -20.53 14.75
CA LYS A 17 -23.71 -20.34 13.47
C LYS A 17 -22.75 -20.48 12.28
N GLU A 18 -23.31 -20.81 11.11
CA GLU A 18 -22.60 -20.97 9.83
C GLU A 18 -21.52 -19.89 9.61
N PRO A 19 -20.41 -20.22 8.93
CA PRO A 19 -19.39 -19.24 8.61
C PRO A 19 -19.98 -18.05 7.88
N VAL A 20 -19.67 -16.84 8.36
CA VAL A 20 -20.14 -15.62 7.70
C VAL A 20 -19.54 -15.54 6.30
N GLY A 21 -20.40 -15.59 5.29
CA GLY A 21 -20.08 -15.34 3.89
C GLY A 21 -19.57 -16.54 3.07
N ILE A 22 -19.53 -17.75 3.64
CA ILE A 22 -19.16 -18.98 2.92
C ILE A 22 -19.82 -20.19 3.59
N ALA A 23 -20.27 -21.20 2.83
CA ALA A 23 -20.84 -22.39 3.43
C ALA A 23 -19.79 -23.19 4.22
N GLU A 24 -20.18 -23.88 5.28
CA GLU A 24 -19.25 -24.69 6.08
C GLU A 24 -18.56 -25.78 5.23
N ALA A 25 -19.32 -26.43 4.35
CA ALA A 25 -18.79 -27.44 3.45
C ALA A 25 -17.69 -26.90 2.52
N GLU A 26 -17.85 -25.67 2.01
CA GLU A 26 -16.83 -25.01 1.18
C GLU A 26 -15.57 -24.68 2.00
N LEU A 27 -15.75 -24.24 3.25
CA LEU A 27 -14.63 -23.95 4.15
C LEU A 27 -13.86 -25.23 4.53
N GLN A 28 -14.56 -26.34 4.77
CA GLN A 28 -13.95 -27.65 5.02
C GLN A 28 -13.23 -28.19 3.78
N SER A 29 -13.80 -27.97 2.59
CA SER A 29 -13.16 -28.30 1.31
C SER A 29 -11.85 -27.54 1.13
N LEU A 30 -11.86 -26.22 1.37
CA LEU A 30 -10.66 -25.39 1.34
C LEU A 30 -9.61 -25.87 2.37
N ALA A 31 -10.03 -26.20 3.60
CA ALA A 31 -9.12 -26.72 4.61
C ALA A 31 -8.46 -28.05 4.17
N SER A 32 -9.22 -28.92 3.50
CA SER A 32 -8.73 -30.19 2.96
C SER A 32 -7.75 -30.00 1.82
N GLN A 33 -8.05 -29.10 0.88
CA GLN A 33 -7.14 -28.72 -0.21
C GLN A 33 -5.84 -28.12 0.35
N LEU A 34 -5.96 -27.25 1.35
CA LEU A 34 -4.79 -26.73 2.06
C LEU A 34 -4.01 -27.88 2.67
N LYS A 35 -4.60 -28.83 3.42
CA LYS A 35 -3.93 -30.04 3.98
C LYS A 35 -3.22 -30.92 2.96
N GLN A 36 -3.70 -31.00 1.72
CA GLN A 36 -3.08 -31.81 0.66
C GLN A 36 -1.96 -31.08 -0.12
N SER A 37 -1.90 -29.75 -0.03
CA SER A 37 -0.96 -28.93 -0.81
C SER A 37 0.48 -28.99 -0.27
N LYS A 38 1.49 -29.00 -1.14
CA LYS A 38 2.91 -29.01 -0.71
C LYS A 38 3.52 -27.61 -0.58
N TYR A 39 3.00 -26.66 -1.36
CA TYR A 39 3.47 -25.29 -1.41
C TYR A 39 2.25 -24.37 -1.58
N ILE A 40 2.12 -23.37 -0.70
CA ILE A 40 0.91 -22.56 -0.61
C ILE A 40 1.29 -21.08 -0.68
N VAL A 41 0.57 -20.30 -1.47
CA VAL A 41 0.73 -18.83 -1.52
C VAL A 41 -0.63 -18.17 -1.42
N PHE A 42 -0.82 -17.33 -0.40
CA PHE A 42 -2.01 -16.49 -0.26
C PHE A 42 -1.76 -15.14 -0.91
N PHE A 43 -2.52 -14.82 -1.96
CA PHE A 43 -2.54 -13.47 -2.54
C PHE A 43 -3.66 -12.66 -1.89
N THR A 44 -3.32 -11.47 -1.39
CA THR A 44 -4.30 -10.53 -0.84
C THR A 44 -4.36 -9.27 -1.68
N GLY A 45 -5.57 -8.87 -2.04
CA GLY A 45 -5.82 -7.60 -2.70
C GLY A 45 -5.84 -6.41 -1.73
N PRO A 46 -5.94 -5.18 -2.27
CA PRO A 46 -5.96 -3.95 -1.48
C PRO A 46 -7.10 -3.88 -0.45
N ASP A 47 -8.29 -4.38 -0.80
CA ASP A 47 -9.47 -4.38 0.08
C ASP A 47 -9.27 -5.23 1.34
N PHE A 48 -8.28 -6.13 1.32
CA PHE A 48 -7.90 -6.91 2.49
C PHE A 48 -7.45 -6.02 3.66
N LYS A 49 -6.85 -4.87 3.35
CA LYS A 49 -6.35 -3.89 4.34
C LYS A 49 -7.37 -2.81 4.72
N GLN A 50 -8.61 -2.88 4.22
CA GLN A 50 -9.65 -1.89 4.51
C GLN A 50 -10.62 -2.34 5.62
N GLY A 51 -11.29 -1.37 6.26
CA GLY A 51 -12.32 -1.56 7.29
C GLY A 51 -11.81 -1.49 8.73
N LEU A 52 -12.75 -1.36 9.68
CA LEU A 52 -12.49 -1.09 11.11
C LEU A 52 -11.51 -2.08 11.77
N LEU A 53 -11.56 -3.34 11.37
CA LEU A 53 -10.74 -4.43 11.93
C LEU A 53 -9.77 -5.03 10.90
N ALA A 54 -9.32 -4.24 9.92
CA ALA A 54 -8.37 -4.69 8.91
C ALA A 54 -7.10 -5.34 9.50
N HIS A 55 -6.57 -4.76 10.56
CA HIS A 55 -5.40 -5.30 11.28
C HIS A 55 -5.65 -6.71 11.82
N ARG A 56 -6.88 -7.06 12.23
CA ARG A 56 -7.24 -8.42 12.67
C ARG A 56 -7.29 -9.40 11.51
N LYS A 57 -7.68 -8.97 10.31
CA LYS A 57 -7.61 -9.81 9.09
C LYS A 57 -6.15 -10.15 8.76
N LEU A 58 -5.26 -9.16 8.81
CA LEU A 58 -3.82 -9.32 8.59
C LEU A 58 -3.18 -10.22 9.65
N GLU A 59 -3.54 -10.02 10.92
CA GLU A 59 -3.11 -10.87 12.04
C GLU A 59 -3.54 -12.33 11.82
N ALA A 60 -4.82 -12.56 11.50
CA ALA A 60 -5.34 -13.90 11.26
C ALA A 60 -4.60 -14.61 10.13
N LEU A 61 -4.33 -13.92 9.01
CA LEU A 61 -3.60 -14.46 7.88
C LEU A 61 -2.14 -14.75 8.24
N SER A 62 -1.47 -13.84 8.95
CA SER A 62 -0.08 -14.01 9.37
C SER A 62 0.08 -15.23 10.28
N LEU A 63 -0.86 -15.41 11.22
CA LEU A 63 -0.89 -16.57 12.10
C LEU A 63 -1.20 -17.86 11.33
N LEU A 64 -2.16 -17.84 10.41
CA LEU A 64 -2.47 -18.98 9.54
C LEU A 64 -1.23 -19.42 8.74
N VAL A 65 -0.55 -18.47 8.10
CA VAL A 65 0.68 -18.74 7.33
C VAL A 65 1.75 -19.34 8.23
N LYS A 66 1.99 -18.75 9.42
CA LYS A 66 2.95 -19.27 10.39
C LYS A 66 2.63 -20.69 10.83
N GLU A 67 1.36 -21.01 11.03
CA GLU A 67 0.90 -22.35 11.43
C GLU A 67 1.07 -23.38 10.32
N ILE A 68 0.79 -23.03 9.06
CA ILE A 68 1.06 -23.94 7.94
C ILE A 68 2.58 -24.11 7.76
N GLN A 69 3.35 -23.04 7.98
CA GLN A 69 4.81 -23.02 7.83
C GLN A 69 5.54 -23.98 8.77
N SER A 70 4.94 -24.42 9.89
CA SER A 70 5.56 -25.42 10.76
C SER A 70 5.71 -26.80 10.13
N GLU A 71 4.90 -27.10 9.10
CA GLU A 71 4.88 -28.40 8.44
C GLU A 71 5.35 -28.34 6.98
N ARG A 72 5.14 -27.21 6.29
CA ARG A 72 5.39 -27.06 4.84
C ARG A 72 5.45 -25.61 4.40
N ARG A 73 5.95 -25.36 3.19
CA ARG A 73 6.12 -23.99 2.66
C ARG A 73 4.77 -23.30 2.40
N CYS A 74 4.61 -22.13 3.01
CA CYS A 74 3.46 -21.25 2.93
C CYS A 74 3.94 -19.78 2.96
N HIS A 75 3.43 -18.98 2.03
CA HIS A 75 3.72 -17.56 1.91
C HIS A 75 2.44 -16.75 1.80
N ALA A 76 2.50 -15.47 2.17
CA ALA A 76 1.47 -14.50 1.84
C ALA A 76 2.10 -13.32 1.10
N ILE A 77 1.46 -12.91 0.01
CA ILE A 77 1.85 -11.78 -0.82
C ILE A 77 0.67 -10.82 -0.88
N THR A 78 0.89 -9.56 -0.52
CA THR A 78 -0.09 -8.49 -0.77
C THR A 78 0.20 -7.84 -2.11
N VAL A 79 -0.81 -7.83 -2.97
CA VAL A 79 -0.80 -7.16 -4.26
C VAL A 79 -1.44 -5.77 -4.06
N PRO A 80 -0.67 -4.68 -4.11
CA PRO A 80 -1.19 -3.31 -3.99
C PRO A 80 -2.00 -2.91 -5.23
N ASN A 81 -2.79 -1.84 -5.11
CA ASN A 81 -3.50 -1.23 -6.25
C ASN A 81 -2.54 -0.62 -7.28
N THR A 82 -1.39 -0.12 -6.83
CA THR A 82 -0.38 0.52 -7.67
C THR A 82 0.99 -0.09 -7.41
N SER A 83 1.78 -0.28 -8.46
CA SER A 83 3.11 -0.89 -8.40
C SER A 83 4.13 -0.02 -7.64
N GLU A 84 3.90 1.29 -7.57
CA GLU A 84 4.80 2.30 -6.99
C GLU A 84 4.86 2.24 -5.45
N THR A 85 3.81 1.71 -4.81
CA THR A 85 3.65 1.75 -3.35
C THR A 85 4.78 1.02 -2.61
N LYS A 86 5.30 -0.08 -3.16
CA LYS A 86 6.28 -0.92 -2.46
C LYS A 86 7.64 -0.25 -2.27
N GLY A 87 8.12 0.49 -3.27
CA GLY A 87 9.42 1.17 -3.17
C GLY A 87 9.43 2.25 -2.09
N ALA A 88 8.38 3.07 -2.05
CA ALA A 88 8.24 4.13 -1.04
C ALA A 88 8.19 3.56 0.38
N GLU A 89 7.44 2.47 0.61
CA GLU A 89 7.37 1.78 1.92
C GLU A 89 8.77 1.37 2.41
N HIS A 90 9.59 0.76 1.54
CA HIS A 90 10.94 0.32 1.89
C HIS A 90 11.88 1.48 2.19
N VAL A 91 11.90 2.51 1.33
CA VAL A 91 12.74 3.70 1.49
C VAL A 91 12.40 4.42 2.80
N LEU A 92 11.12 4.67 3.03
CA LEU A 92 10.65 5.36 4.22
C LEU A 92 11.00 4.56 5.48
N ALA A 93 10.84 3.24 5.45
CA ALA A 93 11.19 2.37 6.57
C ALA A 93 12.67 2.44 6.94
N TRP A 94 13.59 2.37 5.97
CA TRP A 94 15.03 2.42 6.30
C TRP A 94 15.50 3.83 6.68
N GLN A 95 14.84 4.89 6.19
CA GLN A 95 15.19 6.28 6.52
C GLN A 95 14.64 6.72 7.88
N THR A 96 13.45 6.24 8.25
CA THR A 96 12.67 6.78 9.38
C THR A 96 12.35 5.77 10.48
N GLY A 97 12.51 4.47 10.20
CA GLY A 97 12.02 3.38 11.04
C GLY A 97 10.56 2.99 10.78
N TYR A 98 9.85 3.69 9.89
CA TYR A 98 8.42 3.50 9.65
C TYR A 98 8.07 3.43 8.16
N ALA A 99 7.17 2.53 7.77
CA ALA A 99 6.89 2.23 6.36
C ALA A 99 5.78 3.08 5.72
N ALA A 100 5.06 3.90 6.49
CA ALA A 100 3.99 4.77 6.00
C ALA A 100 3.63 5.82 7.07
N THR A 101 2.81 6.82 6.73
CA THR A 101 2.14 7.73 7.69
C THR A 101 3.10 8.34 8.72
N VAL A 102 4.20 8.90 8.23
CA VAL A 102 5.25 9.52 9.04
C VAL A 102 5.07 11.02 9.07
N ASN A 103 5.09 11.60 10.26
CA ASN A 103 5.04 13.04 10.50
C ASN A 103 6.40 13.54 11.00
N PHE A 104 6.91 14.60 10.38
CA PHE A 104 8.20 15.22 10.71
C PHE A 104 8.08 16.57 11.45
N ALA A 105 6.87 17.04 11.76
CA ALA A 105 6.62 18.37 12.35
C ALA A 105 7.33 18.61 13.69
N SER A 106 7.65 17.56 14.45
CA SER A 106 8.40 17.66 15.71
C SER A 106 9.92 17.70 15.53
N GLY A 107 10.43 17.74 14.30
CA GLY A 107 11.87 17.68 13.99
C GLY A 107 12.46 16.26 13.98
N PHE A 108 11.63 15.24 14.21
CA PHE A 108 11.99 13.82 14.18
C PHE A 108 10.78 13.00 13.69
N PRO A 109 10.99 11.80 13.11
CA PRO A 109 9.90 11.00 12.56
C PRO A 109 8.97 10.47 13.66
N ARG A 110 7.66 10.69 13.49
CA ARG A 110 6.59 10.11 14.31
C ARG A 110 5.65 9.31 13.45
N TYR A 111 5.26 8.13 13.92
CA TYR A 111 4.34 7.23 13.22
C TYR A 111 3.03 7.08 13.97
N SER A 112 1.93 7.40 13.29
CA SER A 112 0.58 7.18 13.80
C SER A 112 -0.38 7.09 12.62
N PRO A 113 -0.69 5.87 12.12
CA PRO A 113 -1.66 5.71 11.04
C PRO A 113 -3.03 6.28 11.41
N GLY A 114 -3.40 6.29 12.68
CA GLY A 114 -4.67 6.87 13.13
C GLY A 114 -4.74 8.39 13.02
N GLU A 115 -3.61 9.06 12.82
CA GLU A 115 -3.48 10.53 12.89
C GLU A 115 -2.90 11.11 11.59
N TYR A 116 -1.85 10.50 11.04
CA TYR A 116 -1.07 11.03 9.91
C TYR A 116 -1.38 10.38 8.57
N GLN A 117 -2.51 9.68 8.44
CA GLN A 117 -2.98 9.21 7.14
C GLN A 117 -3.45 10.37 6.27
N ALA A 118 -2.94 10.46 5.03
CA ALA A 118 -3.29 11.51 4.08
C ALA A 118 -4.81 11.66 3.89
N THR A 119 -5.52 10.54 3.69
CA THR A 119 -7.00 10.55 3.57
C THR A 119 -7.67 11.19 4.78
N ARG A 120 -7.21 10.88 5.99
CA ARG A 120 -7.79 11.41 7.23
C ARG A 120 -7.50 12.90 7.40
N LEU A 121 -6.24 13.30 7.19
CA LEU A 121 -5.83 14.70 7.30
C LEU A 121 -6.63 15.58 6.32
N LEU A 122 -6.85 15.10 5.10
CA LEU A 122 -7.69 15.76 4.10
C LEU A 122 -9.17 15.77 4.50
N GLU A 123 -9.73 14.65 4.94
CA GLU A 123 -11.14 14.57 5.39
C GLU A 123 -11.46 15.50 6.58
N GLN A 124 -10.44 15.81 7.39
CA GLN A 124 -10.52 16.69 8.55
C GLN A 124 -10.08 18.13 8.25
N SER A 125 -9.68 18.44 7.02
CA SER A 125 -9.18 19.76 6.59
C SER A 125 -8.02 20.26 7.47
N GLN A 126 -7.11 19.36 7.84
CA GLN A 126 -5.93 19.65 8.66
C GLN A 126 -4.66 19.93 7.83
N VAL A 127 -4.83 20.14 6.53
CA VAL A 127 -3.73 20.36 5.58
C VAL A 127 -3.98 21.68 4.84
N ASP A 128 -2.93 22.47 4.72
CA ASP A 128 -2.89 23.76 4.02
C ASP A 128 -2.21 23.66 2.63
N LEU A 129 -1.29 22.71 2.46
CA LEU A 129 -0.61 22.41 1.20
C LEU A 129 -0.48 20.89 0.98
N CYS A 130 -0.77 20.43 -0.24
CA CYS A 130 -0.56 19.04 -0.67
C CYS A 130 0.43 18.97 -1.83
N ILE A 131 1.48 18.15 -1.66
CA ILE A 131 2.40 17.78 -2.75
C ILE A 131 2.06 16.35 -3.18
N LEU A 132 1.62 16.20 -4.42
CA LEU A 132 1.22 14.94 -5.04
C LEU A 132 2.33 14.46 -5.98
N THR A 133 2.72 13.19 -5.87
CA THR A 133 3.80 12.58 -6.67
C THR A 133 3.43 11.16 -7.11
N GLY A 134 4.06 10.67 -8.18
CA GLY A 134 3.82 9.33 -8.74
C GLY A 134 2.75 9.31 -9.83
N GLY A 135 2.46 8.12 -10.36
CA GLY A 135 1.57 7.95 -11.52
C GLY A 135 0.08 8.05 -11.19
N ASN A 136 -0.32 7.74 -9.95
CA ASN A 136 -1.70 7.85 -9.50
C ASN A 136 -1.79 8.29 -8.01
N PRO A 137 -1.46 9.55 -7.70
CA PRO A 137 -1.39 10.05 -6.32
C PRO A 137 -2.75 10.17 -5.61
N LEU A 138 -3.88 10.08 -6.34
CA LEU A 138 -5.22 10.11 -5.76
C LEU A 138 -5.72 8.71 -5.36
N ALA A 139 -5.00 7.65 -5.75
CA ALA A 139 -5.39 6.28 -5.46
C ALA A 139 -5.51 6.04 -3.94
N GLY A 140 -6.69 5.56 -3.52
CA GLY A 140 -6.95 5.22 -2.12
C GLY A 140 -7.40 6.38 -1.24
N LEU A 141 -7.52 7.60 -1.78
CA LEU A 141 -8.23 8.70 -1.10
C LEU A 141 -9.75 8.46 -1.17
N SER A 142 -10.48 8.87 -0.13
CA SER A 142 -11.95 8.85 -0.14
C SER A 142 -12.52 9.99 -0.98
N ASP A 143 -13.78 9.88 -1.40
CA ASP A 143 -14.48 10.97 -2.10
C ASP A 143 -14.48 12.28 -1.30
N LYS A 144 -14.60 12.17 0.04
CA LYS A 144 -14.53 13.31 0.95
C LYS A 144 -13.12 13.92 0.96
N ALA A 145 -12.07 13.11 1.02
CA ALA A 145 -10.70 13.58 0.95
C ALA A 145 -10.43 14.30 -0.38
N ILE A 146 -10.85 13.73 -1.51
CA ILE A 146 -10.70 14.32 -2.85
C ILE A 146 -11.48 15.64 -2.94
N LYS A 147 -12.70 15.70 -2.41
CA LYS A 147 -13.49 16.94 -2.37
C LYS A 147 -12.77 18.04 -1.60
N ASN A 148 -12.21 17.71 -0.43
CA ASN A 148 -11.49 18.67 0.39
C ASN A 148 -10.15 19.09 -0.24
N LEU A 149 -9.44 18.15 -0.89
CA LEU A 149 -8.20 18.43 -1.62
C LEU A 149 -8.39 19.50 -2.70
N LYS A 150 -9.56 19.58 -3.35
CA LYS A 150 -9.91 20.64 -4.32
C LYS A 150 -9.99 22.05 -3.72
N GLN A 151 -9.89 22.19 -2.40
CA GLN A 151 -9.90 23.48 -1.68
C GLN A 151 -8.55 23.78 -1.01
N VAL A 152 -7.58 22.87 -1.11
CA VAL A 152 -6.25 22.95 -0.51
C VAL A 152 -5.26 23.32 -1.60
N ALA A 153 -4.29 24.18 -1.29
CA ALA A 153 -3.22 24.51 -2.24
C ALA A 153 -2.48 23.21 -2.62
N SER A 154 -2.24 23.01 -3.90
CA SER A 154 -1.79 21.72 -4.41
C SER A 154 -0.74 21.83 -5.50
N ILE A 155 0.32 21.03 -5.35
CA ILE A 155 1.40 20.88 -6.32
C ILE A 155 1.37 19.43 -6.79
N LEU A 156 1.30 19.22 -8.10
CA LEU A 156 1.48 17.91 -8.72
C LEU A 156 2.84 17.87 -9.41
N ALA A 157 3.74 17.01 -8.96
CA ALA A 157 4.97 16.68 -9.66
C ALA A 157 4.85 15.26 -10.22
N GLY A 158 4.74 15.13 -11.54
CA GLY A 158 4.48 13.83 -12.16
C GLY A 158 4.43 13.86 -13.68
N PRO A 159 4.38 12.69 -14.32
CA PRO A 159 4.47 12.58 -15.77
C PRO A 159 3.18 12.93 -16.52
N VAL A 160 2.03 12.88 -15.84
CA VAL A 160 0.72 13.09 -16.45
C VAL A 160 -0.15 13.93 -15.52
N SER A 161 -0.91 14.86 -16.10
CA SER A 161 -1.95 15.61 -15.40
C SER A 161 -3.13 14.71 -15.04
N LEU A 162 -3.81 14.99 -13.93
CA LEU A 162 -4.93 14.16 -13.47
C LEU A 162 -6.25 14.61 -14.13
N PRO A 163 -7.04 13.71 -14.73
CA PRO A 163 -8.29 14.09 -15.41
C PRO A 163 -9.33 14.76 -14.50
N ASP A 164 -9.50 14.24 -13.28
CA ASP A 164 -10.57 14.65 -12.36
C ASP A 164 -10.10 15.64 -11.27
N PHE A 165 -8.86 16.11 -11.38
CA PHE A 165 -8.22 16.98 -10.40
C PHE A 165 -7.26 17.96 -11.06
N GLN A 166 -7.51 19.25 -10.89
CA GLN A 166 -6.65 20.32 -11.36
C GLN A 166 -5.82 20.86 -10.20
N PRO A 167 -4.48 20.69 -10.20
CA PRO A 167 -3.61 21.26 -9.19
C PRO A 167 -3.41 22.76 -9.42
N ASP A 168 -3.02 23.50 -8.37
CA ASP A 168 -2.63 24.91 -8.50
C ASP A 168 -1.32 25.06 -9.28
N VAL A 169 -0.39 24.12 -9.08
CA VAL A 169 0.87 24.05 -9.82
C VAL A 169 1.09 22.63 -10.34
N PHE A 170 1.31 22.51 -11.65
CA PHE A 170 1.73 21.26 -12.28
C PHE A 170 3.19 21.36 -12.75
N LEU A 171 4.04 20.46 -12.25
CA LEU A 171 5.45 20.34 -12.60
C LEU A 171 5.65 19.03 -13.37
N PRO A 172 5.74 19.07 -14.71
CA PRO A 172 5.85 17.87 -15.54
C PRO A 172 7.22 17.20 -15.39
N THR A 173 7.22 15.87 -15.22
CA THR A 173 8.43 15.06 -15.00
C THR A 173 8.55 13.90 -15.97
N GLY A 174 9.77 13.49 -16.31
CA GLY A 174 9.96 12.24 -17.04
C GLY A 174 9.69 11.01 -16.16
N ILE A 175 9.26 9.93 -16.81
CA ILE A 175 8.96 8.63 -16.17
C ILE A 175 10.23 7.83 -15.84
N THR A 176 10.37 7.41 -14.57
CA THR A 176 11.42 6.47 -14.13
C THR A 176 11.23 5.09 -14.77
N GLY A 177 12.30 4.51 -15.33
CA GLY A 177 12.27 3.25 -16.08
C GLY A 177 11.91 3.39 -17.56
N ILE A 178 11.60 4.60 -18.02
CA ILE A 178 11.52 4.94 -19.46
C ILE A 178 12.60 5.96 -19.78
N HIS A 179 12.60 7.08 -19.06
CA HIS A 179 13.55 8.18 -19.29
C HIS A 179 14.74 8.17 -18.35
N PHE A 180 14.51 7.75 -17.10
CA PHE A 180 15.54 7.74 -16.06
C PHE A 180 15.80 6.34 -15.54
N PRO A 181 17.04 6.02 -15.11
CA PRO A 181 17.29 4.83 -14.30
C PRO A 181 16.60 4.96 -12.95
N GLY A 182 16.45 3.85 -12.23
CA GLY A 182 15.85 3.87 -10.91
C GLY A 182 15.75 2.48 -10.29
N SER A 183 14.87 2.33 -9.32
CA SER A 183 14.58 1.06 -8.69
C SER A 183 13.08 0.89 -8.50
N MET A 184 12.57 -0.28 -8.83
CA MET A 184 11.23 -0.70 -8.41
C MET A 184 11.36 -1.90 -7.48
N TYR A 185 10.31 -2.18 -6.71
CA TYR A 185 10.28 -3.34 -5.83
C TYR A 185 9.20 -4.30 -6.30
N ARG A 186 9.58 -5.55 -6.55
CA ARG A 186 8.62 -6.63 -6.80
C ARG A 186 7.79 -6.87 -5.53
N TYR A 187 6.61 -7.46 -5.67
CA TYR A 187 5.68 -7.62 -4.53
C TYR A 187 6.21 -8.50 -3.38
N ASP A 188 7.27 -9.26 -3.60
CA ASP A 188 7.99 -10.00 -2.55
C ASP A 188 9.13 -9.20 -1.89
N GLY A 189 9.27 -7.91 -2.21
CA GLY A 189 10.29 -7.02 -1.66
C GLY A 189 11.62 -7.05 -2.41
N THR A 190 11.75 -7.82 -3.49
CA THR A 190 13.00 -7.85 -4.27
C THR A 190 13.18 -6.53 -5.05
N PRO A 191 14.29 -5.78 -4.85
CA PRO A 191 14.58 -4.60 -5.66
C PRO A 191 14.98 -5.01 -7.09
N LEU A 192 14.40 -4.34 -8.08
CA LEU A 192 14.69 -4.51 -9.50
C LEU A 192 15.24 -3.19 -10.04
N PRO A 193 16.46 -3.18 -10.61
CA PRO A 193 17.01 -1.99 -11.23
C PRO A 193 16.27 -1.67 -12.53
N LEU A 194 15.89 -0.41 -12.68
CA LEU A 194 15.28 0.13 -13.89
C LEU A 194 16.33 0.84 -14.74
N ARG A 195 16.15 0.81 -16.06
CA ARG A 195 17.00 1.53 -17.01
C ARG A 195 16.17 2.60 -17.72
N GLY A 196 16.73 3.80 -17.87
CA GLY A 196 16.23 4.77 -18.85
C GLY A 196 16.76 4.39 -20.24
N PHE A 197 15.88 4.37 -21.24
CA PHE A 197 16.24 4.03 -22.61
C PHE A 197 15.72 5.04 -23.65
N LEU A 198 14.84 5.96 -23.23
CA LEU A 198 14.32 7.02 -24.08
C LEU A 198 14.72 8.39 -23.51
N PRO A 199 15.38 9.28 -24.27
CA PRO A 199 15.75 10.60 -23.76
C PRO A 199 14.52 11.50 -23.56
N THR A 200 14.63 12.47 -22.65
CA THR A 200 13.63 13.53 -22.43
C THR A 200 14.30 14.85 -22.04
N VAL A 201 13.59 15.96 -22.23
CA VAL A 201 13.99 17.29 -21.75
C VAL A 201 13.46 17.61 -20.37
N GLN A 202 12.50 16.81 -19.88
CA GLN A 202 11.92 17.00 -18.54
C GLN A 202 12.89 16.51 -17.46
N ASN A 203 12.78 17.07 -16.26
CA ASN A 203 13.51 16.57 -15.09
C ASN A 203 12.87 15.30 -14.54
N SER A 204 13.59 14.54 -13.70
CA SER A 204 12.99 13.44 -12.93
C SER A 204 12.15 13.99 -11.77
N GLU A 205 11.20 13.19 -11.25
CA GLU A 205 10.45 13.56 -10.03
C GLU A 205 11.39 13.86 -8.85
N ALA A 206 12.46 13.09 -8.69
CA ALA A 206 13.45 13.30 -7.64
C ALA A 206 14.18 14.65 -7.79
N ASP A 207 14.55 15.03 -9.02
CA ASP A 207 15.21 16.30 -9.29
C ASP A 207 14.29 17.49 -9.00
N VAL A 208 13.01 17.40 -9.41
CA VAL A 208 12.00 18.42 -9.12
C VAL A 208 11.81 18.59 -7.61
N LEU A 209 11.63 17.49 -6.87
CA LEU A 209 11.47 17.55 -5.41
C LEU A 209 12.72 18.10 -4.71
N LYS A 210 13.92 17.78 -5.22
CA LYS A 210 15.17 18.33 -4.70
C LYS A 210 15.28 19.84 -4.93
N GLN A 211 14.90 20.33 -6.11
CA GLN A 211 14.89 21.77 -6.42
C GLN A 211 13.91 22.53 -5.53
N ILE A 212 12.73 21.97 -5.27
CA ILE A 212 11.76 22.53 -4.32
C ILE A 212 12.40 22.62 -2.93
N SER A 213 12.97 21.51 -2.44
CA SER A 213 13.59 21.48 -1.11
C SER A 213 14.75 22.46 -0.94
N GLN A 214 15.49 22.77 -2.00
CA GLN A 214 16.60 23.73 -1.97
C GLN A 214 16.16 25.19 -2.01
N SER A 215 14.89 25.44 -2.31
CA SER A 215 14.30 26.78 -2.42
C SER A 215 13.52 27.19 -1.16
N LEU A 216 13.45 26.32 -0.16
CA LEU A 216 12.84 26.53 1.15
C LEU A 216 13.90 26.96 2.18
#